data_AF-A0A954WBM7-F1
#
_entry.id   AF-A0A954WBM7-F1
#
_cell.length_a   1.000
_cell.length_b   1.000
_cell.length_c   1.000
_cell.angle_alpha   90.00
_cell.angle_beta   90.00
_cell.angle_gamma   90.00
#
_symmetry.space_group_name_H-M   'P 1'
#
loop_
_entity.id
_entity.type
_entity.pdbx_description
1 polymer ?
#
loop_
_entity_poly.entity_id
_entity_poly.type
_entity_poly.pdbx_seq_one_letter_code
_entity_poly.pdbx_strand_id
1 'polypeptide(L)'
;MLPAHLVLRSVQPQIERMRRALGLAQGGSGAIDQRDRRCLELIHQQALILPAKRDRDLVHEADRLRELAGGSTEALDDERLASAFALVREAARRTLGWQHYDVQMLAG
;
A
#
# COMPACT_ATOMS: atom_id res chain seq x y z
N MET A 1 -4.24 13.90 -26.17
CA MET A 1 -4.51 13.50 -24.76
C MET A 1 -4.68 14.76 -23.93
N LEU A 2 -5.72 14.85 -23.10
CA LEU A 2 -5.86 15.96 -22.15
C LEU A 2 -4.83 15.80 -21.02
N PRO A 3 -4.14 16.87 -20.59
CA PRO A 3 -3.19 16.80 -19.49
C PRO A 3 -3.91 16.46 -18.17
N ALA A 4 -3.26 15.64 -17.33
CA ALA A 4 -3.86 15.04 -16.14
C ALA A 4 -4.52 16.06 -15.17
N HIS A 5 -3.97 17.27 -15.06
CA HIS A 5 -4.53 18.32 -14.21
C HIS A 5 -5.91 18.83 -14.69
N LEU A 6 -6.19 18.79 -16.01
CA LEU A 6 -7.51 19.15 -16.55
C LEU A 6 -8.55 18.05 -16.31
N VAL A 7 -8.13 16.79 -16.33
CA VAL A 7 -9.00 15.64 -16.00
C VAL A 7 -9.36 15.67 -14.51
N LEU A 8 -8.39 15.91 -13.63
CA LEU A 8 -8.63 16.06 -12.20
C LEU A 8 -9.58 17.22 -11.88
N ARG A 9 -9.45 18.35 -12.59
CA ARG A 9 -10.30 19.52 -12.38
C ARG A 9 -11.74 19.28 -12.84
N SER A 10 -11.96 18.48 -13.88
CA SER A 10 -13.31 18.18 -14.37
C SER A 10 -14.08 17.20 -13.47
N VAL A 11 -13.39 16.32 -12.75
CA VAL A 11 -14.01 15.34 -11.83
C VAL A 11 -14.07 15.79 -10.37
N GLN A 12 -13.35 16.85 -10.03
CA GLN A 12 -13.27 17.42 -8.68
C GLN A 12 -14.66 17.66 -8.03
N PRO A 13 -15.65 18.23 -8.75
CA PRO A 13 -17.00 18.42 -8.20
C PRO A 13 -17.77 17.11 -7.95
N GLN A 14 -17.52 16.03 -8.71
CA GLN A 14 -18.07 14.70 -8.41
C GLN A 14 -17.41 14.10 -7.16
N ILE A 15 -16.09 14.23 -7.02
CA ILE A 15 -15.34 13.73 -5.87
C ILE A 15 -15.83 14.41 -4.58
N GLU A 16 -16.00 15.73 -4.59
CA GLU A 16 -16.49 16.48 -3.43
C GLU A 16 -17.96 16.16 -3.08
N ARG A 17 -18.79 15.79 -4.07
CA ARG A 17 -20.15 15.26 -3.81
C ARG A 17 -20.10 13.87 -3.20
N MET A 18 -19.25 13.00 -3.72
CA MET A 18 -19.06 11.63 -3.22
C MET A 18 -18.54 11.63 -1.77
N ARG A 19 -17.52 12.46 -1.48
CA ARG A 19 -16.97 12.60 -0.12
C ARG A 19 -18.02 13.03 0.89
N ARG A 20 -18.86 14.00 0.53
CA ARG A 20 -19.98 14.42 1.38
C ARG A 20 -21.01 13.32 1.59
N ALA A 21 -21.38 12.59 0.53
CA ALA A 21 -22.33 11.47 0.62
C ALA A 21 -21.80 10.32 1.50
N LEU A 22 -20.49 10.08 1.49
CA LEU A 22 -19.82 9.06 2.30
C LEU A 22 -19.48 9.52 3.72
N GLY A 23 -19.88 10.73 4.14
CA GLY A 23 -19.56 11.26 5.47
C GLY A 23 -18.07 11.57 5.68
N LEU A 24 -17.26 11.62 4.61
CA LEU A 24 -15.85 11.97 4.64
C LEU A 24 -15.68 13.50 4.71
N ALA A 25 -16.16 14.10 5.80
CA ALA A 25 -16.06 15.53 6.05
C ALA A 25 -14.59 15.97 6.20
N GLN A 26 -14.27 17.16 5.71
CA GLN A 26 -12.99 17.82 5.91
C GLN A 26 -12.84 18.12 7.42
N GLY A 27 -12.20 17.25 8.21
CA GLY A 27 -11.98 17.55 9.63
C GLY A 27 -11.68 16.41 10.60
N GLY A 28 -11.77 15.13 10.22
CA GLY A 28 -11.14 14.08 11.02
C GLY A 28 -9.61 14.14 10.86
N SER A 29 -8.84 13.72 11.87
CA SER A 29 -7.37 13.60 11.79
C SER A 29 -6.93 12.51 10.78
N GLY A 30 -7.32 12.65 9.51
CA GLY A 30 -6.92 11.83 8.37
C GLY A 30 -5.66 12.36 7.70
N ALA A 31 -4.83 13.08 8.46
CA ALA A 31 -3.51 13.46 8.01
C ALA A 31 -2.61 12.23 8.13
N ILE A 32 -2.05 11.80 7.00
CA ILE A 32 -0.99 10.78 6.94
C ILE A 32 0.09 11.19 7.95
N ASP A 33 0.23 10.40 9.00
CA ASP A 33 1.14 10.69 10.10
C ASP A 33 2.60 10.28 9.76
N GLN A 34 3.51 10.42 10.72
CA GLN A 34 4.91 10.07 10.48
C GLN A 34 5.13 8.56 10.35
N ARG A 35 4.35 7.75 11.06
CA ARG A 35 4.42 6.28 10.99
C ARG A 35 3.92 5.81 9.64
N ASP A 36 2.81 6.36 9.16
CA ASP A 36 2.24 6.10 7.84
C ASP A 36 3.26 6.37 6.72
N ARG A 37 3.93 7.53 6.77
CA ARG A 37 4.98 7.90 5.80
C ARG A 37 6.15 6.93 5.85
N ARG A 38 6.62 6.61 7.07
CA ARG A 38 7.72 5.66 7.25
C ARG A 38 7.37 4.27 6.70
N CYS A 39 6.14 3.80 6.95
CA CYS A 39 5.67 2.52 6.43
C CYS A 39 5.66 2.52 4.89
N LEU A 40 5.12 3.57 4.26
CA LEU A 40 5.14 3.72 2.80
C LEU A 40 6.57 3.74 2.24
N GLU A 41 7.49 4.48 2.87
CA GLU A 41 8.89 4.53 2.46
C GLU A 41 9.54 3.14 2.49
N LEU A 42 9.31 2.37 3.56
CA LEU A 42 9.83 1.00 3.67
C LEU A 42 9.22 0.07 2.62
N ILE A 43 7.91 0.18 2.36
CA ILE A 43 7.22 -0.58 1.30
C ILE A 43 7.83 -0.24 -0.07
N HIS A 44 8.07 1.04 -0.35
CA HIS A 44 8.64 1.48 -1.63
C HIS A 44 10.07 0.97 -1.80
N GLN A 45 10.91 1.00 -0.77
CA GLN A 45 12.27 0.46 -0.81
C GLN A 45 12.27 -1.03 -1.15
N GLN A 46 11.42 -1.82 -0.50
CA GLN A 46 11.25 -3.25 -0.79
C GLN A 46 10.73 -3.48 -2.21
N ALA A 47 9.77 -2.67 -2.67
CA ALA A 47 9.18 -2.81 -4.00
C ALA A 47 10.17 -2.60 -5.16
N LEU A 48 11.33 -1.95 -4.93
CA LEU A 48 12.39 -1.83 -5.94
C LEU A 48 13.10 -3.15 -6.23
N ILE A 49 13.23 -4.02 -5.22
CA ILE A 49 14.05 -5.24 -5.32
C ILE A 49 13.23 -6.50 -5.64
N LEU A 50 11.95 -6.52 -5.28
CA LEU A 50 11.08 -7.69 -5.49
C LEU A 50 10.85 -8.06 -6.98
N PRO A 51 10.75 -7.11 -7.94
CA PRO A 51 10.60 -7.45 -9.35
C PRO A 51 11.72 -8.30 -9.93
N ALA A 52 12.94 -8.20 -9.37
CA ALA A 52 14.09 -8.99 -9.81
C ALA A 52 14.09 -10.44 -9.26
N LYS A 53 13.23 -10.75 -8.29
CA LYS A 53 13.11 -12.11 -7.71
C LYS A 53 12.24 -13.02 -8.58
N ARG A 54 12.53 -14.32 -8.58
CA ARG A 54 11.68 -15.34 -9.23
C ARG A 54 10.48 -15.65 -8.34
N ASP A 55 9.40 -16.17 -8.93
CA ASP A 55 8.17 -16.50 -8.20
C ASP A 55 8.43 -17.43 -7.01
N ARG A 56 9.28 -18.45 -7.18
CA ARG A 56 9.66 -19.36 -6.09
C ARG A 56 10.30 -18.62 -4.91
N ASP A 57 11.10 -17.59 -5.19
CA ASP A 57 11.83 -16.84 -4.17
C ASP A 57 10.84 -15.92 -3.41
N LEU A 58 9.76 -15.47 -4.06
CA LEU A 58 8.67 -14.74 -3.41
C LEU A 58 7.83 -15.63 -2.49
N VAL A 59 7.57 -16.88 -2.90
CA VAL A 59 6.89 -17.87 -2.05
C VAL A 59 7.71 -18.16 -0.79
N HIS A 60 9.02 -18.38 -0.95
CA HIS A 60 9.91 -18.59 0.20
C HIS A 60 9.94 -17.39 1.16
N GLU A 61 9.92 -16.16 0.65
CA GLU A 61 9.83 -14.97 1.51
C GLU A 61 8.50 -14.90 2.26
N ALA A 62 7.39 -15.30 1.62
CA ALA A 62 6.08 -15.34 2.25
C ALA A 62 6.04 -16.36 3.41
N ASP A 63 6.64 -17.53 3.20
CA ASP A 63 6.73 -18.58 4.23
C ASP A 63 7.57 -18.08 5.42
N ARG A 64 8.73 -17.47 5.16
CA ARG A 64 9.57 -16.87 6.20
C ARG A 64 8.82 -15.81 7.01
N LEU A 65 8.10 -14.91 6.36
CA LEU A 65 7.30 -13.88 7.05
C LEU A 65 6.18 -14.50 7.89
N ARG A 66 5.55 -15.58 7.40
CA ARG A 66 4.52 -16.32 8.15
C ARG A 66 5.08 -16.98 9.40
N GLU A 67 6.27 -17.59 9.31
CA GLU A 67 6.96 -18.18 10.46
C GLU A 67 7.33 -17.11 11.51
N LEU A 68 7.85 -15.97 11.05
CA LEU A 68 8.17 -14.82 11.91
C LEU A 68 6.93 -14.24 12.61
N ALA A 69 5.77 -14.31 11.97
CA ALA A 69 4.50 -13.86 12.55
C ALA A 69 3.89 -14.91 13.51
N GLY A 70 4.11 -16.20 13.28
CA GLY A 70 3.53 -17.29 14.08
C GLY A 70 4.28 -17.62 15.37
N GLY A 71 5.51 -17.12 15.55
CA GLY A 71 6.40 -17.50 16.65
C GLY A 71 6.36 -16.61 17.90
N SER A 72 5.64 -15.50 17.92
CA SER A 72 5.67 -14.55 19.04
C SER A 72 4.36 -13.79 19.20
N THR A 73 3.92 -13.56 20.44
CA THR A 73 2.90 -12.54 20.79
C THR A 73 3.43 -11.10 20.68
N GLU A 74 4.68 -10.94 20.23
CA GLU A 74 5.29 -9.66 19.94
C GLU A 74 4.65 -9.05 18.68
N ALA A 75 4.34 -7.75 18.77
CA ALA A 75 3.86 -6.99 17.62
C ALA A 75 4.88 -7.10 16.47
N LEU A 76 4.39 -7.35 15.25
CA LEU A 76 5.20 -7.22 14.05
C LEU A 76 5.80 -5.82 14.00
N ASP A 77 7.11 -5.71 13.87
CA ASP A 77 7.79 -4.44 13.65
C ASP A 77 7.39 -3.83 12.29
N ASP A 78 7.58 -2.52 12.14
CA ASP A 78 7.17 -1.78 10.94
C ASP A 78 7.92 -2.31 9.69
N GLU A 79 9.16 -2.78 9.85
CA GLU A 79 9.97 -3.35 8.78
C GLU A 79 9.41 -4.68 8.24
N ARG A 80 8.94 -5.58 9.13
CA ARG A 80 8.29 -6.85 8.75
C ARG A 80 6.93 -6.59 8.12
N LEU A 81 6.16 -5.66 8.69
CA LEU A 81 4.87 -5.27 8.13
C LEU A 81 5.04 -4.71 6.71
N ALA A 82 5.98 -3.78 6.52
CA ALA A 82 6.29 -3.21 5.21
C ALA A 82 6.76 -4.28 4.20
N SER A 83 7.58 -5.24 4.64
CA SER A 83 8.04 -6.36 3.81
C SER A 83 6.88 -7.24 3.33
N ALA A 84 5.92 -7.54 4.22
CA ALA A 84 4.71 -8.28 3.87
C ALA A 84 3.85 -7.52 2.85
N PHE A 85 3.64 -6.22 3.05
CA PHE A 85 2.85 -5.38 2.14
C PHE A 85 3.51 -5.25 0.76
N ALA A 86 4.82 -5.07 0.70
CA ALA A 86 5.56 -5.06 -0.55
C ALA A 86 5.45 -6.39 -1.31
N LEU A 87 5.50 -7.51 -0.58
CA LEU A 87 5.34 -8.85 -1.16
C LEU A 87 3.93 -9.07 -1.72
N VAL A 88 2.89 -8.67 -0.98
CA VAL A 88 1.49 -8.71 -1.46
C VAL A 88 1.31 -7.82 -2.68
N ARG A 89 1.91 -6.62 -2.68
CA ARG A 89 1.86 -5.70 -3.83
C ARG A 89 2.49 -6.31 -5.07
N GLU A 90 3.63 -6.96 -4.93
CA GLU A 90 4.30 -7.65 -6.05
C GLU A 90 3.51 -8.89 -6.51
N ALA A 91 2.97 -9.67 -5.58
CA ALA A 91 2.14 -10.82 -5.90
C ALA A 91 0.86 -10.40 -6.67
N ALA A 92 0.20 -9.31 -6.25
CA ALA A 92 -0.95 -8.76 -6.95
C ALA A 92 -0.58 -8.25 -8.35
N ARG A 93 0.60 -7.63 -8.51
CA ARG A 93 1.09 -7.20 -9.82
C ARG A 93 1.29 -8.40 -10.76
N ARG A 94 1.84 -9.51 -10.27
CA ARG A 94 2.09 -10.73 -11.09
C ARG A 94 0.84 -11.54 -11.39
N THR A 95 -0.12 -11.60 -10.46
CA THR A 95 -1.29 -12.48 -10.57
C THR A 95 -2.53 -11.78 -11.10
N LEU A 96 -2.74 -10.51 -10.73
CA LEU A 96 -3.92 -9.72 -11.11
C LEU A 96 -3.59 -8.60 -12.10
N GLY A 97 -2.31 -8.32 -12.35
CA GLY A 97 -1.86 -7.21 -13.20
C GLY A 97 -2.07 -5.83 -12.58
N TRP A 98 -2.38 -5.74 -11.29
CA TRP A 98 -2.69 -4.49 -10.60
C TRP A 98 -1.59 -4.15 -9.59
N GLN A 99 -1.20 -2.88 -9.57
CA GLN A 99 -0.27 -2.34 -8.58
C GLN A 99 -1.05 -1.52 -7.56
N HIS A 100 -0.88 -1.85 -6.27
CA HIS A 100 -1.49 -1.08 -5.20
C HIS A 100 -0.96 0.36 -5.18
N TYR A 101 -1.86 1.31 -4.96
CA TYR A 101 -1.56 2.71 -4.69
C TYR A 101 -1.29 2.95 -3.20
N ASP A 102 -0.61 4.05 -2.88
CA ASP A 102 -0.23 4.37 -1.49
C ASP A 102 -1.44 4.46 -0.57
N VAL A 103 -2.57 5.00 -1.04
CA VAL A 103 -3.83 5.04 -0.26
C VAL A 103 -4.37 3.65 0.10
N GLN A 104 -4.07 2.62 -0.70
CA GLN A 104 -4.47 1.25 -0.40
C GLN A 104 -3.51 0.61 0.61
N MET A 105 -2.23 0.98 0.58
CA MET A 105 -1.24 0.53 1.57
C MET A 105 -1.47 1.17 2.94
N LEU A 106 -1.92 2.43 2.96
CA LEU A 106 -2.26 3.15 4.20
C LEU A 106 -3.54 2.64 4.87
N ALA A 107 -4.44 2.00 4.11
CA ALA A 107 -5.73 1.57 4.61
C ALA A 107 -5.75 0.12 5.13
N GLY A 108 -4.77 -0.70 4.74
CA GLY A 108 -4.67 -2.12 5.14
C GLY A 108 -3.91 -2.28 6.44
#